data_AF-A0AAE9SQT3-F1
#
_entry.id   AF-A0AAE9SQT3-F1
#
_cell.length_a   1.000
_cell.length_b   1.000
_cell.length_c   1.000
_cell.angle_alpha   90.00
_cell.angle_beta   90.00
_cell.angle_gamma   90.00
#
_symmetry.space_group_name_H-M   'P 1'
#
loop_
_entity.id
_entity.type
_entity.pdbx_description
1 polymer ?
#
loop_
_entity_poly.entity_id
_entity_poly.type
_entity_poly.pdbx_seq_one_letter_code
_entity_poly.pdbx_strand_id
1 'polypeptide(L)'
;MDFDYLNTKTAASLDEIRVRVAHALARHPLCRNVRFDIVSVPRTRRGGNWTVALQSVEPRAVWEASEIVADIQDAYELAAAA
;
A
#
# COMPACT_ATOMS: atom_id res chain seq x y z
N MET A 1 5.43 -29.12 5.39
CA MET A 1 4.30 -28.23 5.03
C MET A 1 4.94 -26.96 4.52
N ASP A 2 4.96 -26.76 3.21
CA ASP A 2 5.49 -25.57 2.55
C ASP A 2 4.60 -24.36 2.87
N PHE A 3 5.06 -23.52 3.80
CA PHE A 3 4.46 -22.22 4.12
C PHE A 3 4.71 -21.16 3.02
N ASP A 4 5.40 -21.54 1.94
CA ASP A 4 5.79 -20.67 0.83
C ASP A 4 4.57 -20.16 0.01
N TYR A 5 3.42 -20.85 0.10
CA TYR A 5 2.18 -20.47 -0.57
C TYR A 5 1.35 -19.40 0.15
N LEU A 6 1.65 -19.08 1.42
CA LEU A 6 0.84 -18.12 2.20
C LEU A 6 1.30 -16.67 2.07
N ASN A 7 2.42 -16.42 1.38
CA ASN A 7 3.01 -15.09 1.25
C ASN A 7 3.32 -14.72 -0.21
N THR A 8 2.56 -15.25 -1.17
CA THR A 8 2.61 -14.76 -2.54
C THR A 8 1.91 -13.41 -2.58
N LYS A 9 2.67 -12.33 -2.36
CA LYS A 9 2.16 -10.97 -2.53
C LYS A 9 1.59 -10.84 -3.93
N THR A 10 0.45 -10.17 -4.05
CA THR A 10 -0.18 -9.95 -5.34
C THR A 10 0.63 -8.90 -6.09
N ALA A 11 1.24 -9.29 -7.22
CA ALA A 11 1.92 -8.35 -8.08
C ALA A 11 0.92 -7.37 -8.70
N ALA A 12 1.12 -6.07 -8.46
CA ALA A 12 0.26 -5.01 -8.95
C ALA A 12 1.09 -3.81 -9.43
N SER A 13 0.58 -3.08 -10.42
CA SER A 13 1.15 -1.81 -10.86
C SER A 13 0.92 -0.70 -9.83
N LEU A 14 1.70 0.38 -9.91
CA LEU A 14 1.54 1.54 -9.02
C LEU A 14 0.13 2.14 -9.07
N ASP A 15 -0.51 2.15 -10.25
CA ASP A 15 -1.85 2.68 -10.41
C ASP A 15 -2.89 1.79 -9.72
N GLU A 16 -2.79 0.47 -9.87
CA GLU A 16 -3.67 -0.46 -9.17
C GLU A 16 -3.51 -0.38 -7.65
N ILE A 17 -2.25 -0.28 -7.18
CA ILE A 17 -1.97 -0.07 -5.76
C ILE A 17 -2.60 1.24 -5.28
N ARG A 18 -2.51 2.32 -6.06
CA ARG A 18 -3.14 3.62 -5.74
C ARG A 18 -4.64 3.50 -5.60
N VAL A 19 -5.30 2.84 -6.55
CA VAL A 19 -6.76 2.63 -6.50
C VAL A 19 -7.14 1.80 -5.28
N ARG A 20 -6.36 0.76 -4.95
CA ARG A 20 -6.62 -0.09 -3.77
C ARG A 20 -6.44 0.66 -2.45
N VAL A 21 -5.39 1.45 -2.30
CA VAL A 21 -5.17 2.31 -1.12
C VAL A 21 -6.30 3.33 -1.00
N ALA A 22 -6.66 4.02 -2.09
CA ALA A 22 -7.78 4.97 -2.10
C ALA A 22 -9.08 4.32 -1.65
N HIS A 23 -9.40 3.15 -2.20
CA HIS A 23 -10.63 2.43 -1.88
C HIS A 23 -10.66 1.92 -0.44
N ALA A 24 -9.54 1.41 0.07
CA ALA A 24 -9.43 0.95 1.45
C ALA A 24 -9.58 2.10 2.46
N LEU A 25 -8.93 3.24 2.20
CA LEU A 25 -9.08 4.45 3.02
C LEU A 25 -10.50 5.01 2.93
N ALA A 26 -11.13 5.01 1.75
CA ALA A 26 -12.48 5.51 1.56
C ALA A 26 -13.55 4.65 2.26
N ARG A 27 -13.29 3.35 2.48
CA ARG A 27 -14.18 2.47 3.26
C ARG A 27 -14.23 2.84 4.74
N HIS A 28 -13.18 3.45 5.27
CA HIS A 28 -13.13 3.82 6.68
C HIS A 28 -13.65 5.26 6.89
N PRO A 29 -14.70 5.48 7.71
CA PRO A 29 -15.29 6.81 7.89
C PRO A 29 -14.29 7.87 8.35
N LEU A 30 -13.32 7.47 9.18
CA LEU A 30 -12.27 8.35 9.73
C LEU A 30 -11.18 8.70 8.71
N CYS A 31 -10.99 7.87 7.67
CA CYS A 31 -9.92 8.05 6.68
C CYS A 31 -10.39 8.77 5.41
N ARG A 32 -11.64 9.23 5.36
CA ARG A 32 -12.27 9.75 4.14
C ARG A 32 -11.63 11.03 3.58
N ASN A 33 -11.02 11.84 4.45
CA ASN A 33 -10.31 13.07 4.07
C ASN A 33 -8.78 12.89 4.04
N VAL A 34 -8.28 11.65 4.11
CA VAL A 34 -6.85 11.39 4.11
C VAL A 34 -6.24 11.68 2.75
N ARG A 35 -5.22 12.53 2.72
CA ARG A 35 -4.35 12.69 1.54
C ARG A 35 -3.15 11.77 1.68
N PHE A 36 -2.91 10.99 0.63
CA PHE A 36 -1.77 10.11 0.52
C PHE A 36 -1.15 10.23 -0.86
N ASP A 37 0.12 9.88 -0.96
CA ASP A 37 0.84 9.74 -2.22
C ASP A 37 1.56 8.39 -2.26
N ILE A 38 1.75 7.84 -3.46
CA ILE A 38 2.49 6.58 -3.62
C ILE A 38 3.81 6.87 -4.28
N VAL A 39 4.87 6.57 -3.54
CA VAL A 39 6.25 6.81 -3.97
C VAL A 39 6.87 5.46 -4.31
N SER A 40 7.21 5.28 -5.59
CA SER A 40 8.11 4.20 -5.99
C SER A 40 9.53 4.58 -5.58
N VAL A 41 10.20 3.72 -4.82
CA VAL A 41 11.62 3.91 -4.54
C VAL A 41 12.46 3.33 -5.68
N PRO A 42 13.62 3.94 -6.02
CA PRO A 42 14.47 3.48 -7.11
C PRO A 42 14.81 1.99 -6.96
N ARG A 43 14.72 1.25 -8.07
CA ARG A 43 14.97 -0.20 -8.11
C ARG A 43 16.29 -0.55 -7.45
N THR A 44 16.25 -1.38 -6.41
CA THR A 44 17.45 -2.11 -5.97
C THR A 44 17.55 -3.39 -6.80
N ARG A 45 18.72 -4.05 -6.79
CA ARG A 45 18.98 -5.31 -7.52
C ARG A 45 17.97 -6.45 -7.24
N ARG A 46 17.09 -6.31 -6.23
CA ARG A 46 16.10 -7.32 -5.82
C ARG A 46 14.64 -7.00 -6.18
N GLY A 47 14.35 -5.85 -6.80
CA GLY A 47 12.97 -5.49 -7.15
C GLY A 47 12.67 -4.00 -6.96
N GLY A 48 11.52 -3.56 -7.50
CA GLY A 48 10.98 -2.23 -7.25
C GLY A 48 10.25 -2.21 -5.92
N ASN A 49 10.73 -1.44 -4.97
CA ASN A 49 10.02 -1.21 -3.72
C ASN A 49 9.11 0.02 -3.88
N TRP A 50 8.00 0.05 -3.16
CA TRP A 50 7.06 1.17 -3.17
C TRP A 50 6.60 1.46 -1.74
N THR A 51 6.21 2.70 -1.47
CA THR A 51 5.70 3.11 -0.16
C THR A 51 4.57 4.11 -0.30
N VAL A 52 3.73 4.19 0.73
CA VAL A 52 2.66 5.19 0.83
C VAL A 52 3.11 6.30 1.76
N ALA A 53 3.14 7.53 1.26
CA ALA A 53 3.36 8.72 2.04
C ALA A 53 2.00 9.32 2.46
N LEU A 54 1.64 9.19 3.73
CA LEU A 54 0.47 9.86 4.30
C LEU A 54 0.80 11.34 4.52
N GLN A 55 0.09 12.25 3.85
CA GLN A 55 0.38 13.70 3.89
C GLN A 55 -0.53 14.46 4.84
N SER A 56 -1.83 14.16 4.83
CA SER A 56 -2.82 14.86 5.65
C SER A 56 -3.76 13.82 6.22
N VAL A 57 -3.55 13.48 7.49
CA VAL A 57 -4.35 12.50 8.23
C VAL A 57 -4.81 13.16 9.51
N GLU A 58 -6.10 13.03 9.85
CA GLU A 58 -6.57 13.48 11.16
C GLU A 58 -5.91 12.65 12.26
N PRO A 59 -5.49 13.23 13.40
CA PRO A 59 -4.79 12.50 14.46
C PRO A 59 -5.50 11.22 14.93
N ARG A 60 -6.84 11.26 14.95
CA ARG A 60 -7.70 10.12 15.30
C ARG A 60 -7.71 8.99 14.26
N ALA A 61 -7.26 9.26 13.04
CA ALA A 61 -7.25 8.34 11.92
C ALA A 61 -5.83 7.90 11.55
N VAL A 62 -4.79 8.40 12.21
CA VAL A 62 -3.37 8.07 11.93
C VAL A 62 -3.12 6.59 12.12
N TRP A 63 -3.65 6.01 13.19
CA TRP A 63 -3.49 4.60 13.49
C TRP A 63 -4.19 3.76 12.42
N GLU A 64 -5.49 3.97 12.20
CA GLU A 64 -6.26 3.24 11.19
C GLU A 64 -5.70 3.38 9.77
N ALA A 65 -5.26 4.58 9.38
CA ALA A 65 -4.63 4.78 8.07
C ALA A 65 -3.31 4.01 7.94
N SER A 66 -2.52 3.93 9.02
CA SER A 66 -1.25 3.20 9.03
C SER A 66 -1.49 1.69 8.95
N GLU A 67 -2.45 1.15 9.69
CA GLU A 67 -2.83 -0.26 9.65
C GLU A 67 -3.33 -0.66 8.24
N ILE A 68 -4.19 0.16 7.64
CA ILE A 68 -4.68 -0.08 6.25
C ILE A 68 -3.52 -0.09 5.25
N VAL A 69 -2.57 0.84 5.39
CA VAL A 69 -1.39 0.88 4.51
C VAL A 69 -0.52 -0.36 4.72
N ALA A 70 -0.29 -0.78 5.96
CA ALA A 70 0.50 -1.96 6.29
C ALA A 70 -0.13 -3.23 5.68
N ASP A 71 -1.44 -3.42 5.82
CA ASP A 71 -2.17 -4.55 5.22
C ASP A 71 -2.00 -4.59 3.70
N ILE A 72 -2.03 -3.44 3.02
CA ILE A 72 -1.84 -3.38 1.57
C ILE A 72 -0.38 -3.64 1.17
N GLN A 73 0.59 -3.12 1.93
CA GLN A 73 2.01 -3.40 1.66
C GLN A 73 2.38 -4.86 1.93
N ASP A 74 1.67 -5.53 2.84
CA ASP A 74 1.83 -6.96 3.05
C ASP A 74 1.18 -7.76 1.93
N ALA A 75 -0.02 -7.37 1.49
CA ALA A 75 -0.76 -8.08 0.45
C ALA A 75 -0.23 -7.86 -0.98
N TYR A 76 0.42 -6.73 -1.29
CA TYR A 76 0.80 -6.35 -2.65
C TYR A 76 2.30 -6.08 -2.82
N GLU A 77 2.85 -6.57 -3.92
CA GLU A 77 4.18 -6.22 -4.40
C GLU A 77 4.09 -5.40 -5.69
N LEU A 78 5.05 -4.50 -5.91
CA LEU A 78 5.09 -3.75 -7.15
C LEU A 78 5.57 -4.68 -8.27
N ALA A 79 4.70 -4.90 -9.26
CA ALA A 79 5.05 -5.65 -10.45
C ALA A 79 6.26 -4.99 -11.13
N ALA A 80 7.31 -5.77 -11.38
CA ALA A 80 8.42 -5.30 -12.18
C ALA A 80 7.89 -4.95 -13.58
N ALA A 81 7.92 -3.67 -13.94
CA ALA A 81 7.74 -3.27 -15.33
C ALA A 81 8.79 -4.03 -16.15
N ALA A 82 8.30 -4.85 -17.09
CA ALA A 82 9.07 -5.73 -17.95
C ALA A 82 9.98 -4.92 -18.89
#